data_AF-A0A8T4IPX2-F1
#
_entry.id   AF-A0A8T4IPX2-F1
#
_cell.length_a   1.000
_cell.length_b   1.000
_cell.length_c   1.000
_cell.angle_alpha   90.00
_cell.angle_beta   90.00
_cell.angle_gamma   90.00
#
_symmetry.space_group_name_H-M   'P 1'
#
loop_
_entity.id
_entity.type
_entity.pdbx_description
1 polymer ?
#
loop_
_entity_poly.entity_id
_entity_poly.type
_entity_poly.pdbx_seq_one_letter_code
_entity_poly.pdbx_strand_id
1 'polypeptide(L)'
;MRVGVLTGGGDCPGLNAVMRAVVRKGVQRYDYDFLGFRDGWRGPLEGDTTQLDIPAVRGTLPRGGTILGSSRTNPFKEENGVRRIKENLAKHEVDALIAIGGEDTLGVAARLTGEHGIKCVGVPKTIDNDLSATDYTFGFDTAVTVATEAIDRLHTTAESHMRVLVVEVMGRHAGWIAL
;
A
#
# COMPACT_ATOMS: atom_id res chain seq x y z
N MET A 1 2.92 -1.62 -22.72
CA MET A 1 2.35 -2.42 -21.62
C MET A 1 1.44 -1.50 -20.82
N ARG A 2 0.27 -1.97 -20.41
CA ARG A 2 -0.58 -1.26 -19.45
C ARG A 2 -0.55 -1.96 -18.11
N VAL A 3 -0.24 -1.20 -17.05
CA VAL A 3 -0.03 -1.70 -15.70
C VAL A 3 -1.11 -1.17 -14.77
N GLY A 4 -1.78 -2.05 -14.06
CA GLY A 4 -2.72 -1.70 -13.00
C GLY A 4 -1.99 -1.43 -11.68
N VAL A 5 -2.44 -0.47 -10.90
CA VAL A 5 -1.89 -0.15 -9.57
C VAL A 5 -3.01 -0.14 -8.55
N LEU A 6 -2.81 -0.77 -7.39
CA LEU A 6 -3.77 -0.74 -6.29
C LEU A 6 -3.06 -0.61 -4.94
N THR A 7 -3.74 0.03 -3.99
CA THR A 7 -3.30 0.14 -2.59
C THR A 7 -4.28 -0.61 -1.69
N GLY A 8 -3.80 -1.57 -0.90
CA GLY A 8 -4.61 -2.44 -0.05
C GLY A 8 -4.20 -2.46 1.43
N GLY A 9 -5.15 -2.77 2.31
CA GLY A 9 -4.95 -2.79 3.76
C GLY A 9 -5.02 -1.40 4.43
N GLY A 10 -4.50 -1.28 5.66
CA GLY A 10 -4.42 0.03 6.33
C GLY A 10 -3.51 0.99 5.57
N ASP A 11 -3.87 2.26 5.46
CA ASP A 11 -3.02 3.26 4.82
C ASP A 11 -1.80 3.57 5.70
N CYS A 12 -0.76 4.10 5.06
CA CYS A 12 0.42 4.59 5.77
C CYS A 12 1.10 5.72 4.97
N PRO A 13 2.01 6.46 5.59
CA PRO A 13 2.83 7.45 4.88
C PRO A 13 3.63 6.82 3.73
N GLY A 14 3.75 7.56 2.62
CA GLY A 14 4.58 7.17 1.48
C GLY A 14 3.88 6.44 0.33
N LEU A 15 2.61 6.04 0.49
CA LEU A 15 1.84 5.37 -0.58
C LEU A 15 1.75 6.19 -1.87
N ASN A 16 1.42 7.47 -1.75
CA ASN A 16 1.39 8.38 -2.89
C ASN A 16 2.76 8.59 -3.53
N ALA A 17 3.83 8.53 -2.73
CA ALA A 17 5.20 8.62 -3.22
C ALA A 17 5.57 7.38 -4.07
N VAL A 18 5.19 6.18 -3.63
CA VAL A 18 5.36 4.92 -4.38
C VAL A 18 4.62 4.99 -5.71
N MET A 19 3.32 5.32 -5.70
CA MET A 19 2.53 5.42 -6.94
C MET A 19 3.14 6.43 -7.91
N ARG A 20 3.53 7.60 -7.41
CA ARG A 20 4.21 8.61 -8.22
C ARG A 20 5.52 8.09 -8.82
N ALA A 21 6.33 7.38 -8.04
CA ALA A 21 7.60 6.84 -8.51
C ALA A 21 7.40 5.83 -9.65
N VAL A 22 6.46 4.89 -9.45
CA VAL A 22 6.08 3.87 -10.44
C VAL A 22 5.60 4.53 -11.74
N VAL A 23 4.62 5.44 -11.65
CA VAL A 23 4.01 6.10 -12.81
C VAL A 23 5.05 6.92 -13.57
N ARG A 24 5.81 7.79 -12.88
CA ARG A 24 6.82 8.63 -13.55
C ARG A 24 7.89 7.79 -14.22
N LYS A 25 8.39 6.75 -13.54
CA LYS A 25 9.43 5.89 -14.11
C LYS A 25 8.90 5.09 -15.30
N GLY A 26 7.71 4.49 -15.18
CA GLY A 26 7.07 3.72 -16.23
C GLY A 26 6.80 4.53 -17.49
N VAL A 27 6.15 5.67 -17.35
CA VAL A 27 5.84 6.56 -18.49
C VAL A 27 7.13 7.08 -19.14
N GLN A 28 8.07 7.60 -18.35
CA GLN A 28 9.24 8.31 -18.91
C GLN A 28 10.34 7.40 -19.46
N ARG A 29 10.47 6.16 -18.96
CA ARG A 29 11.56 5.25 -19.37
C ARG A 29 11.11 4.06 -20.19
N TYR A 30 9.85 3.64 -20.05
CA TYR A 30 9.39 2.38 -20.64
C TYR A 30 8.15 2.54 -21.53
N ASP A 31 7.62 3.76 -21.66
CA ASP A 31 6.39 4.05 -22.43
C ASP A 31 5.22 3.16 -21.98
N TYR A 32 5.10 2.99 -20.66
CA TYR A 32 3.99 2.23 -20.05
C TYR A 32 2.81 3.14 -19.75
N ASP A 33 1.62 2.59 -19.90
CA ASP A 33 0.36 3.21 -19.47
C ASP A 33 -0.07 2.65 -18.11
N PHE A 34 -0.76 3.45 -17.31
CA PHE A 34 -1.10 3.11 -15.93
C PHE A 34 -2.57 3.35 -15.62
N LEU A 35 -3.17 2.36 -14.97
CA LEU A 35 -4.54 2.41 -14.49
C LEU A 35 -4.54 2.22 -12.97
N GLY A 36 -5.12 3.15 -12.23
CA GLY A 36 -5.36 3.00 -10.80
C GLY A 36 -6.65 2.22 -10.57
N PHE A 37 -6.59 1.16 -9.77
CA PHE A 37 -7.77 0.46 -9.27
C PHE A 37 -8.14 1.00 -7.89
N ARG A 38 -9.41 1.38 -7.72
CA ARG A 38 -9.87 1.99 -6.47
C ARG A 38 -10.10 0.96 -5.38
N ASP A 39 -9.84 1.38 -4.15
CA ASP A 39 -10.17 0.65 -2.93
C ASP A 39 -9.58 -0.78 -2.89
N GLY A 40 -8.29 -0.89 -3.18
CA GLY A 40 -7.54 -2.16 -3.10
C GLY A 40 -8.08 -3.22 -4.06
N TRP A 41 -8.25 -4.45 -3.56
CA TRP A 41 -8.71 -5.56 -4.40
C TRP A 41 -10.18 -5.46 -4.84
N ARG A 42 -10.97 -4.55 -4.26
CA ARG A 42 -12.33 -4.25 -4.74
C ARG A 42 -12.30 -3.70 -6.17
N GLY A 43 -11.36 -2.81 -6.47
CA GLY A 43 -11.21 -2.21 -7.80
C GLY A 43 -11.07 -3.25 -8.92
N PRO A 44 -10.11 -4.19 -8.87
CA PRO A 44 -10.02 -5.23 -9.90
C PRO A 44 -11.23 -6.17 -9.96
N LEU A 45 -11.94 -6.39 -8.85
CA LEU A 45 -13.16 -7.21 -8.81
C LEU A 45 -14.36 -6.53 -9.48
N GLU A 46 -14.47 -5.21 -9.35
CA GLU A 46 -15.60 -4.42 -9.85
C GLU A 46 -15.29 -3.72 -11.18
N GLY A 47 -14.02 -3.68 -11.58
CA GLY A 47 -13.56 -2.89 -12.72
C GLY A 47 -13.54 -1.39 -12.42
N ASP A 48 -13.56 -0.99 -11.13
CA ASP A 48 -13.51 0.41 -10.72
C ASP A 48 -12.09 0.96 -10.88
N THR A 49 -11.94 1.81 -11.90
CA THR A 49 -10.65 2.25 -12.42
C THR A 49 -10.61 3.76 -12.61
N THR A 50 -9.42 4.31 -12.51
CA THR A 50 -9.14 5.71 -12.79
C THR A 50 -7.80 5.83 -13.52
N GLN A 51 -7.69 6.81 -14.41
CA GLN A 51 -6.44 7.04 -15.13
C GLN A 51 -5.36 7.47 -14.14
N LEU A 52 -4.16 6.88 -14.25
CA LEU A 52 -3.06 7.14 -13.33
C LEU A 52 -1.82 7.62 -14.09
N ASP A 53 -1.92 8.80 -14.70
CA ASP A 53 -0.87 9.41 -15.52
C ASP A 53 0.00 10.43 -14.72
N ILE A 54 0.96 11.07 -15.40
CA ILE A 54 1.84 12.08 -14.80
C ILE A 54 1.03 13.24 -14.15
N PRO A 55 0.01 13.81 -14.81
CA PRO A 55 -0.92 14.75 -14.18
C PRO A 55 -1.57 14.21 -12.90
N ALA A 56 -2.10 12.99 -12.90
CA ALA A 56 -2.80 12.40 -11.76
C ALA A 56 -1.91 12.25 -10.52
N VAL A 57 -0.60 11.99 -10.70
CA VAL A 57 0.37 11.87 -9.60
C VAL A 57 1.12 13.16 -9.27
N ARG A 58 0.74 14.30 -9.88
CA ARG A 58 1.36 15.59 -9.59
C ARG A 58 0.87 16.12 -8.23
N GLY A 59 1.80 16.63 -7.41
CA GLY A 59 1.48 17.18 -6.09
C GLY A 59 1.08 16.15 -5.03
N THR A 60 1.16 14.85 -5.33
CA THR A 60 0.79 13.78 -4.39
C THR A 60 1.93 13.37 -3.46
N LEU A 61 3.18 13.70 -3.80
CA LEU A 61 4.38 13.33 -3.05
C LEU A 61 4.31 13.69 -1.54
N PRO A 62 3.87 14.90 -1.12
CA PRO A 62 3.79 15.25 0.31
C PRO A 62 2.49 14.78 0.97
N ARG A 63 1.53 14.22 0.23
CA ARG A 63 0.22 13.83 0.77
C ARG A 63 0.31 12.47 1.46
N GLY A 64 -0.13 12.41 2.71
CA GLY A 64 -0.40 11.15 3.41
C GLY A 64 -1.54 10.35 2.78
N GLY A 65 -1.73 9.11 3.24
CA GLY A 65 -2.74 8.19 2.74
C GLY A 65 -2.52 7.79 1.28
N THR A 66 -3.60 7.43 0.58
CA THR A 66 -3.58 7.00 -0.83
C THR A 66 -4.66 7.71 -1.65
N ILE A 67 -4.31 8.18 -2.86
CA ILE A 67 -5.28 8.73 -3.82
C ILE A 67 -6.21 7.68 -4.44
N LEU A 68 -5.92 6.39 -4.29
CA LEU A 68 -6.75 5.30 -4.83
C LEU A 68 -7.74 4.75 -3.81
N GLY A 69 -7.67 5.16 -2.55
CA GLY A 69 -8.44 4.52 -1.48
C GLY A 69 -7.90 3.12 -1.15
N SER A 70 -8.52 2.47 -0.18
CA SER A 70 -8.15 1.11 0.23
C SER A 70 -9.35 0.37 0.81
N SER A 71 -9.32 -0.96 0.73
CA SER A 71 -10.31 -1.84 1.36
C SER A 71 -9.66 -3.09 1.94
N ARG A 72 -10.45 -3.86 2.69
CA ARG A 72 -10.08 -5.19 3.20
C ARG A 72 -10.63 -6.33 2.34
N THR A 73 -11.02 -6.04 1.10
CA THR A 73 -11.59 -7.04 0.19
C THR A 73 -10.55 -8.11 -0.15
N ASN A 74 -10.96 -9.38 -0.08
CA ASN A 74 -10.14 -10.51 -0.47
C ASN A 74 -10.82 -11.25 -1.63
N PRO A 75 -10.27 -11.20 -2.86
CA PRO A 75 -10.87 -11.83 -4.04
C PRO A 75 -11.13 -13.33 -3.91
N PHE A 76 -10.40 -14.04 -3.04
CA PHE A 76 -10.58 -15.47 -2.83
C PHE A 76 -11.77 -15.81 -1.93
N LYS A 77 -12.35 -14.82 -1.24
CA LYS A 77 -13.58 -14.97 -0.46
C LYS A 77 -14.83 -14.55 -1.23
N GLU A 78 -14.64 -13.95 -2.41
CA GLU A 78 -15.72 -13.46 -3.26
C GLU A 78 -16.11 -14.51 -4.29
N GLU A 79 -17.42 -14.60 -4.56
CA GLU A 79 -17.94 -15.52 -5.58
C GLU A 79 -17.33 -15.20 -6.95
N ASN A 80 -16.71 -16.20 -7.58
CA ASN A 80 -16.01 -16.07 -8.85
C ASN A 80 -14.94 -14.97 -8.88
N GLY A 81 -14.38 -14.56 -7.73
CA GLY A 81 -13.56 -13.35 -7.62
C GLY A 81 -12.34 -13.34 -8.54
N VAL A 82 -11.60 -14.44 -8.62
CA VAL A 82 -10.43 -14.57 -9.53
C VAL A 82 -10.84 -14.44 -11.00
N ARG A 83 -11.96 -15.07 -11.38
CA ARG A 83 -12.49 -15.01 -12.75
C ARG A 83 -12.88 -13.57 -13.11
N ARG A 84 -13.60 -12.88 -12.21
CA ARG A 84 -13.99 -11.48 -12.38
C ARG A 84 -12.79 -10.56 -12.53
N ILE A 85 -11.74 -10.75 -11.72
CA ILE A 85 -10.48 -10.02 -11.89
C ILE A 85 -9.91 -10.25 -13.28
N LYS A 86 -9.77 -11.50 -13.73
CA LYS A 86 -9.23 -11.79 -15.08
C LYS A 86 -10.04 -11.12 -16.19
N GLU A 87 -11.37 -11.18 -16.10
CA GLU A 87 -12.27 -10.55 -17.08
C GLU A 87 -12.10 -9.02 -17.08
N ASN A 88 -12.03 -8.38 -15.91
CA ASN A 88 -11.82 -6.93 -15.81
C ASN A 88 -10.42 -6.51 -16.27
N LEU A 89 -9.37 -7.24 -15.90
CA LEU A 89 -8.01 -6.97 -16.39
C LEU A 89 -7.95 -7.08 -17.92
N ALA A 90 -8.55 -8.11 -18.51
CA ALA A 90 -8.64 -8.26 -19.96
C ALA A 90 -9.44 -7.12 -20.61
N LYS A 91 -10.59 -6.76 -20.04
CA LYS A 91 -11.44 -5.65 -20.52
C LYS A 91 -10.71 -4.31 -20.53
N HIS A 92 -9.84 -4.07 -19.55
CA HIS A 92 -9.04 -2.85 -19.43
C HIS A 92 -7.66 -2.98 -20.10
N GLU A 93 -7.36 -4.11 -20.74
CA GLU A 93 -6.08 -4.42 -21.38
C GLU A 93 -4.88 -4.32 -20.41
N VAL A 94 -5.08 -4.72 -19.15
CA VAL A 94 -4.04 -4.69 -18.12
C VAL A 94 -3.18 -5.93 -18.19
N ASP A 95 -1.89 -5.74 -18.45
CA ASP A 95 -0.90 -6.81 -18.61
C ASP A 95 -0.33 -7.33 -17.28
N ALA A 96 -0.27 -6.46 -16.26
CA ALA A 96 0.30 -6.73 -14.96
C ALA A 96 -0.27 -5.79 -13.87
N LEU A 97 -0.18 -6.22 -12.62
CA LEU A 97 -0.59 -5.46 -11.44
C LEU A 97 0.60 -5.10 -10.55
N ILE A 98 0.57 -3.91 -9.97
CA ILE A 98 1.42 -3.49 -8.86
C ILE A 98 0.52 -3.39 -7.64
N ALA A 99 0.70 -4.33 -6.70
CA ALA A 99 -0.05 -4.40 -5.46
C ALA A 99 0.76 -3.80 -4.32
N ILE A 100 0.33 -2.62 -3.84
CA ILE A 100 1.00 -1.91 -2.75
C ILE A 100 0.23 -2.22 -1.47
N GLY A 101 0.80 -2.98 -0.54
CA GLY A 101 0.07 -3.41 0.64
C GLY A 101 0.88 -4.18 1.66
N GLY A 102 0.19 -4.59 2.73
CA GLY A 102 0.73 -5.47 3.77
C GLY A 102 0.54 -6.95 3.44
N GLU A 103 0.71 -7.81 4.43
CA GLU A 103 0.67 -9.28 4.31
C GLU A 103 -0.55 -9.77 3.54
N ASP A 104 -1.76 -9.33 3.89
CA ASP A 104 -3.00 -9.73 3.22
C ASP A 104 -2.99 -9.39 1.72
N THR A 105 -2.55 -8.17 1.38
CA THR A 105 -2.56 -7.68 -0.01
C THR A 105 -1.53 -8.41 -0.85
N LEU A 106 -0.33 -8.61 -0.30
CA LEU A 106 0.76 -9.29 -0.98
C LEU A 106 0.54 -10.80 -1.06
N GLY A 107 -0.11 -11.40 -0.05
CA GLY A 107 -0.54 -12.79 -0.08
C GLY A 107 -1.52 -13.06 -1.21
N VAL A 108 -2.50 -12.18 -1.42
CA VAL A 108 -3.40 -12.27 -2.59
C VAL A 108 -2.62 -12.15 -3.89
N ALA A 109 -1.71 -11.18 -4.01
CA ALA A 109 -0.90 -10.97 -5.22
C ALA A 109 -0.04 -12.20 -5.56
N ALA A 110 0.59 -12.81 -4.54
CA ALA A 110 1.41 -14.01 -4.68
C ALA A 110 0.58 -15.20 -5.17
N ARG A 111 -0.59 -15.43 -4.57
CA ARG A 111 -1.51 -16.51 -4.98
C ARG A 111 -2.06 -16.30 -6.39
N LEU A 112 -2.47 -15.09 -6.75
CA LEU A 112 -2.91 -14.77 -8.12
C LEU A 112 -1.80 -15.04 -9.16
N THR A 113 -0.54 -14.80 -8.79
CA THR A 113 0.60 -15.08 -9.66
C THR A 113 0.85 -16.59 -9.78
N GLY A 114 1.00 -17.28 -8.65
CA GLY A 114 1.38 -18.70 -8.61
C GLY A 114 0.29 -19.66 -9.07
N GLU A 115 -0.97 -19.39 -8.72
CA GLU A 115 -2.10 -20.30 -8.98
C GLU A 115 -2.87 -19.93 -10.26
N HIS A 116 -2.79 -18.68 -10.71
CA HIS A 116 -3.70 -18.16 -11.73
C HIS A 116 -3.03 -17.42 -12.90
N GLY A 117 -1.71 -17.26 -12.87
CA GLY A 117 -0.94 -16.66 -13.96
C GLY A 117 -1.14 -15.15 -14.15
N ILE A 118 -1.73 -14.46 -13.16
CA ILE A 118 -1.86 -13.00 -13.19
C ILE A 118 -0.53 -12.41 -12.72
N LYS A 119 0.13 -11.63 -13.57
CA LYS A 119 1.44 -11.05 -13.25
C LYS A 119 1.27 -9.95 -12.21
N CYS A 120 1.82 -10.15 -11.00
CA CYS A 120 1.81 -9.15 -9.94
C CYS A 120 3.25 -8.80 -9.51
N VAL A 121 3.46 -7.53 -9.16
CA VAL A 121 4.62 -7.05 -8.40
C VAL A 121 4.10 -6.52 -7.06
N GLY A 122 4.64 -7.06 -5.96
CA GLY A 122 4.32 -6.61 -4.61
C GLY A 122 5.20 -5.43 -4.17
N VAL A 123 4.60 -4.42 -3.53
CA VAL A 123 5.34 -3.34 -2.88
C VAL A 123 5.03 -3.35 -1.37
N PRO A 124 6.05 -3.55 -0.50
CA PRO A 124 5.85 -3.80 0.92
C PRO A 124 5.44 -2.53 1.68
N LYS A 125 4.15 -2.43 1.97
CA LYS A 125 3.55 -1.30 2.69
C LYS A 125 2.99 -1.77 4.03
N THR A 126 3.52 -1.23 5.12
CA THR A 126 2.95 -1.34 6.47
C THR A 126 3.74 -0.45 7.42
N ILE A 127 3.12 0.07 8.46
CA ILE A 127 3.86 0.69 9.56
C ILE A 127 4.46 -0.36 10.49
N ASP A 128 3.93 -1.59 10.49
CA ASP A 128 4.28 -2.62 11.47
C ASP A 128 5.67 -3.24 11.23
N ASN A 129 6.28 -3.00 10.06
CA ASN A 129 7.55 -3.59 9.60
C ASN A 129 7.60 -5.13 9.72
N ASP A 130 6.45 -5.78 9.50
CA ASP A 130 6.21 -7.21 9.73
C ASP A 130 6.24 -8.05 8.45
N LEU A 131 6.85 -7.54 7.37
CA LEU A 131 6.94 -8.24 6.09
C LEU A 131 8.30 -8.90 5.89
N SER A 132 8.29 -10.19 5.57
CA SER A 132 9.49 -10.94 5.21
C SER A 132 10.19 -10.38 3.97
N ALA A 133 11.50 -10.62 3.87
CA ALA A 133 12.34 -10.28 2.72
C ALA A 133 12.57 -8.78 2.46
N THR A 134 12.28 -7.92 3.44
CA THR A 134 12.71 -6.52 3.47
C THR A 134 13.06 -6.12 4.90
N ASP A 135 14.12 -5.33 5.10
CA ASP A 135 14.47 -4.79 6.42
C ASP A 135 13.53 -3.65 6.84
N TYR A 136 12.96 -2.94 5.85
CA TYR A 136 12.11 -1.78 6.03
C TYR A 136 10.88 -1.82 5.11
N THR A 137 9.73 -1.42 5.63
CA THR A 137 8.49 -1.25 4.89
C THR A 137 8.13 0.22 4.71
N PHE A 138 7.42 0.55 3.63
CA PHE A 138 6.92 1.91 3.44
C PHE A 138 5.96 2.29 4.57
N GLY A 139 6.25 3.41 5.23
CA GLY A 139 5.49 3.96 6.35
C GLY A 139 6.11 3.73 7.74
N PHE A 140 7.02 2.75 7.90
CA PHE A 140 7.63 2.42 9.19
C PHE A 140 8.41 3.59 9.80
N ASP A 141 9.36 4.17 9.05
CA ASP A 141 10.20 5.28 9.52
C ASP A 141 9.39 6.49 10.00
N THR A 142 8.32 6.83 9.25
CA THR A 142 7.42 7.91 9.66
C THR A 142 6.64 7.55 10.93
N ALA A 143 6.22 6.30 11.10
CA ALA A 143 5.54 5.86 12.32
C ALA A 143 6.45 5.94 13.55
N VAL A 144 7.72 5.51 13.41
CA VAL A 144 8.74 5.63 14.47
C VAL A 144 8.97 7.10 14.81
N THR A 145 9.19 7.95 13.81
CA THR A 145 9.40 9.40 14.03
C THR A 145 8.24 10.03 14.80
N VAL A 146 6.99 9.71 14.43
CA VAL A 146 5.80 10.22 15.13
C VAL A 146 5.72 9.71 16.57
N ALA A 147 6.07 8.43 16.81
CA ALA A 147 6.12 7.88 18.17
C ALA A 147 7.18 8.59 19.03
N THR A 148 8.38 8.81 18.48
CA THR A 148 9.45 9.56 19.15
C THR A 148 9.01 10.98 19.50
N GLU A 149 8.43 11.73 18.55
CA GLU A 149 7.95 13.09 18.80
C GLU A 149 6.87 13.14 19.89
N ALA A 150 5.98 12.13 19.95
CA ALA A 150 4.97 12.03 20.99
C ALA A 150 5.60 11.81 22.37
N ILE A 151 6.59 10.91 22.45
CA ILE A 151 7.32 10.62 23.70
C ILE A 151 8.10 11.85 24.18
N ASP A 152 8.78 12.57 23.29
CA ASP A 152 9.54 13.79 23.64
C ASP A 152 8.63 14.87 24.25
N ARG A 153 7.42 15.05 23.70
CA ARG A 153 6.43 15.98 24.25
C ARG A 153 5.97 15.56 25.65
N LEU A 154 5.85 14.25 25.90
CA LEU A 154 5.45 13.71 27.19
C LEU A 154 6.58 13.77 28.23
N HIS A 155 7.84 13.69 27.81
CA HIS A 155 8.99 13.67 28.70
C HIS A 155 9.05 14.89 29.63
N THR A 156 8.80 16.08 29.08
CA THR A 156 8.85 17.35 29.83
C THR A 156 7.84 17.41 30.98
N THR A 157 6.62 16.90 30.78
CA THR A 157 5.61 16.85 31.85
C THR A 157 5.85 15.71 32.84
N ALA A 158 6.47 14.60 32.40
CA ALA A 158 6.80 13.49 33.29
C ALA A 158 7.86 13.91 34.31
N GLU A 159 8.92 14.57 33.84
CA GLU A 159 10.01 15.10 34.67
C GLU A 159 9.50 16.15 35.67
N SER A 160 8.71 17.11 35.21
CA SER A 160 8.22 18.22 36.05
C SER A 160 7.32 17.78 37.21
N HIS A 161 6.65 16.63 37.08
CA HIS A 161 5.69 16.14 38.07
C HIS A 161 6.06 14.78 38.68
N MET A 162 7.26 14.27 38.43
CA MET A 162 7.72 12.96 38.90
C MET A 162 6.70 11.84 38.58
N ARG A 163 6.23 11.79 37.32
CA ARG A 163 5.20 10.84 36.88
C ARG A 163 5.81 9.70 36.06
N VAL A 164 5.23 8.52 36.23
CA VAL A 164 5.39 7.40 35.29
C VAL A 164 4.33 7.54 34.21
N LEU A 165 4.73 7.42 32.95
CA LEU A 165 3.84 7.41 31.80
C LEU A 165 3.95 6.07 31.06
N VAL A 166 2.82 5.57 30.59
CA VAL A 166 2.74 4.41 29.70
C VAL A 166 2.30 4.93 28.33
N VAL A 167 3.06 4.61 27.29
CA VAL A 167 2.78 5.02 25.91
C VAL A 167 2.51 3.76 25.09
N GLU A 168 1.30 3.66 24.54
CA GLU A 168 0.93 2.61 23.60
C GLU A 168 1.26 3.06 22.18
N VAL A 169 2.01 2.24 21.44
CA VAL A 169 2.33 2.46 20.02
C VAL A 169 1.76 1.31 19.18
N MET A 170 1.55 1.57 17.89
CA MET A 170 1.14 0.54 16.93
C MET A 170 2.28 -0.46 16.65
N GLY A 171 2.02 -1.48 15.82
CA GLY A 171 2.97 -2.55 15.54
C GLY A 171 2.30 -3.92 15.36
N ARG A 172 0.99 -4.01 15.63
CA ARG A 172 0.19 -5.22 15.51
C ARG A 172 0.77 -6.37 16.35
N HIS A 173 1.46 -7.31 15.73
CA HIS A 173 2.09 -8.47 16.39
C HIS A 173 3.63 -8.38 16.36
N ALA A 174 4.18 -7.27 15.88
CA ALA A 174 5.60 -6.97 15.81
C ALA A 174 5.97 -5.81 16.74
N GLY A 175 7.15 -5.90 17.35
CA GLY A 175 7.66 -4.91 18.31
C GLY A 175 8.48 -3.78 17.70
N TRP A 176 8.60 -3.68 16.37
CA TRP A 176 9.58 -2.82 15.70
C TRP A 176 9.42 -1.33 15.97
N ILE A 177 8.19 -0.84 16.20
CA ILE A 177 7.97 0.58 16.55
C ILE A 177 8.30 0.85 18.03
N ALA A 178 8.09 -0.14 18.90
CA ALA A 178 8.27 -0.01 20.34
C ALA A 178 9.73 -0.22 20.79
N LEU A 179 10.50 -1.01 20.04
CA LEU A 179 11.91 -1.31 20.28
C LEU A 179 12.81 -0.12 19.93
#